data_AF-A0A1A2E0J0-F1
#
_entry.id   AF-A0A1A2E0J0-F1
#
_cell.length_a   1.000
_cell.length_b   1.000
_cell.length_c   1.000
_cell.angle_alpha   90.00
_cell.angle_beta   90.00
_cell.angle_gamma   90.00
#
_symmetry.space_group_name_H-M   'P 1'
#
loop_
_entity.id
_entity.type
_entity.pdbx_description
1 polymer ?
#
loop_
_entity_poly.entity_id
_entity_poly.type
_entity_poly.pdbx_seq_one_letter_code
_entity_poly.pdbx_strand_id
1 'polypeptide(L)'
;MRISEVPFAVLRFHYQLARFPLQVIEDRVVTRIPTEAPARLLFERSLGMLDTTVGNVLDDPKLVERGTALVERSDALGRAAQLDAKAVARKEQADAKLKGARDEAIADRQEAQAATQQEITEARNAAEQRKREAAQSAQQQSAAAKRRADEAAERQKRTVESAKRQVETRTQAAEKAASKAAAAKIDEAEDKLGDAAEKRSEADRVAQLAAAEKRQRQEERAND
;
A
#
# COMPACT_ATOMS: atom_id res chain seq x y z
N MET A 1 85.21 11.57 -72.73
CA MET A 1 83.99 10.73 -72.84
C MET A 1 84.16 9.55 -71.91
N ARG A 2 83.27 9.40 -70.92
CA ARG A 2 83.39 8.40 -69.85
C ARG A 2 82.77 7.08 -70.33
N ILE A 3 83.60 6.04 -70.43
CA ILE A 3 83.22 4.68 -70.84
C ILE A 3 82.45 3.94 -69.72
N SER A 4 82.35 4.54 -68.53
CA SER A 4 81.71 3.95 -67.34
C SER A 4 80.19 4.20 -67.22
N GLU A 5 79.59 5.04 -68.06
CA GLU A 5 78.15 5.36 -68.00
C GLU A 5 77.28 4.43 -68.89
N VAL A 6 77.89 3.82 -69.91
CA VAL A 6 77.20 2.92 -70.87
C VAL A 6 76.68 1.63 -70.22
N PRO A 7 77.38 0.95 -69.29
CA PRO A 7 76.87 -0.28 -68.67
C PRO A 7 75.60 -0.05 -67.85
N PHE A 8 75.55 1.04 -67.08
CA PHE A 8 74.40 1.38 -66.23
C PHE A 8 73.18 1.83 -67.03
N ALA A 9 73.37 2.58 -68.11
CA ALA A 9 72.26 2.96 -69.00
C ALA A 9 71.60 1.75 -69.67
N VAL A 10 72.39 0.74 -70.08
CA VAL A 10 71.88 -0.51 -70.66
C VAL A 10 71.18 -1.36 -69.60
N LEU A 11 71.73 -1.44 -68.38
CA LEU A 11 71.07 -2.13 -67.26
C LEU A 11 69.76 -1.46 -66.85
N ARG A 12 69.70 -0.13 -66.84
CA ARG A 12 68.47 0.65 -66.65
C ARG A 12 67.43 0.34 -67.72
N PHE A 13 67.85 0.25 -68.98
CA PHE A 13 66.95 -0.14 -70.08
C PHE A 13 66.44 -1.58 -69.95
N HIS A 14 67.29 -2.52 -69.55
CA HIS A 14 66.90 -3.91 -69.30
C HIS A 14 65.96 -4.04 -68.10
N TYR A 15 66.20 -3.30 -67.01
CA TYR A 15 65.28 -3.25 -65.87
C TYR A 15 63.95 -2.62 -66.28
N GLN A 16 63.96 -1.56 -67.09
CA GLN A 16 62.74 -0.92 -67.59
C GLN A 16 61.93 -1.86 -68.52
N LEU A 17 62.59 -2.72 -69.31
CA LEU A 17 61.93 -3.78 -70.07
C LEU A 17 61.41 -4.92 -69.20
N ALA A 18 62.19 -5.38 -68.21
CA ALA A 18 61.78 -6.42 -67.26
C ALA A 18 60.63 -5.95 -66.34
N ARG A 19 60.55 -4.64 -66.11
CA ARG A 19 59.50 -3.95 -65.35
C ARG A 19 58.20 -3.80 -66.13
N PHE A 20 58.27 -3.73 -67.46
CA PHE A 20 57.10 -3.55 -68.33
C PHE A 20 55.97 -4.58 -68.08
N PRO A 21 56.21 -5.89 -67.98
CA PRO A 21 55.16 -6.85 -67.65
C PRO A 21 54.60 -6.66 -66.23
N LEU A 22 55.42 -6.27 -65.25
CA LEU A 22 54.96 -6.00 -63.88
C LEU A 22 54.07 -4.75 -63.81
N GLN A 23 54.39 -3.69 -64.55
CA GLN A 23 53.59 -2.48 -64.65
C GLN A 23 52.26 -2.73 -65.39
N VAL A 24 52.25 -3.60 -66.40
CA VAL A 24 51.01 -4.04 -67.07
C VAL A 24 50.12 -4.85 -66.13
N ILE A 25 50.69 -5.69 -65.26
CA ILE A 25 49.94 -6.44 -64.23
C ILE A 25 49.36 -5.48 -63.18
N GLU A 26 50.12 -4.46 -62.77
CA GLU A 26 49.66 -3.38 -61.90
C GLU A 26 48.44 -2.66 -62.51
N ASP A 27 48.57 -2.17 -63.76
CA ASP A 27 47.54 -1.41 -64.46
C ASP A 27 46.28 -2.23 -64.81
N ARG A 28 46.41 -3.54 -65.03
CA ARG A 28 45.31 -4.40 -65.51
C ARG A 28 44.62 -5.20 -64.40
N VAL A 29 45.36 -5.64 -63.40
CA VAL A 29 44.89 -6.60 -62.36
C VAL A 29 44.80 -5.92 -61.01
N VAL A 30 45.80 -5.15 -60.61
CA VAL A 30 45.86 -4.53 -59.27
C VAL A 30 44.92 -3.34 -59.16
N THR A 31 44.73 -2.57 -60.24
CA THR A 31 43.73 -1.49 -60.31
C THR A 31 42.28 -1.95 -60.11
N ARG A 32 41.95 -3.22 -60.40
CA ARG A 32 40.61 -3.79 -60.18
C ARG A 32 40.36 -4.22 -58.72
N ILE A 33 41.42 -4.35 -57.92
CA ILE A 33 41.35 -4.72 -56.51
C ILE A 33 41.22 -3.43 -55.69
N PRO A 34 40.33 -3.34 -54.67
CA PRO A 34 40.21 -2.15 -53.84
C PRO A 34 41.57 -1.69 -53.29
N THR A 35 41.82 -0.38 -53.27
CA THR A 35 43.10 0.22 -52.86
C THR A 35 43.52 -0.12 -51.42
N GLU A 36 42.58 -0.54 -50.58
CA GLU A 36 42.80 -0.91 -49.17
C GLU A 36 42.89 -2.43 -48.96
N ALA A 37 42.76 -3.23 -50.03
CA ALA A 37 42.80 -4.68 -49.92
C ALA A 37 44.20 -5.14 -49.45
N PRO A 38 44.29 -6.02 -48.44
CA PRO A 38 45.58 -6.43 -47.87
C PRO A 38 46.55 -7.01 -48.91
N ALA A 39 46.04 -7.79 -49.87
CA ALA A 39 46.86 -8.39 -50.94
C ALA A 39 47.44 -7.33 -51.89
N ARG A 40 46.70 -6.26 -52.18
CA ARG A 40 47.15 -5.13 -53.03
C ARG A 40 48.19 -4.29 -52.31
N LEU A 41 47.97 -3.98 -51.02
CA LEU A 41 48.92 -3.21 -50.20
C LEU A 41 50.25 -3.95 -50.01
N LEU A 42 50.22 -5.28 -49.82
CA LEU A 42 51.43 -6.10 -49.75
C LEU A 42 52.19 -6.10 -51.08
N PHE A 43 51.47 -6.19 -52.20
CA PHE A 43 52.06 -6.11 -53.54
C PHE A 43 52.70 -4.74 -53.80
N GLU A 44 51.97 -3.64 -53.60
CA GLU A 44 52.45 -2.26 -53.78
C GLU A 44 53.66 -1.96 -52.88
N ARG A 45 53.65 -2.40 -51.61
CA ARG A 45 54.81 -2.29 -50.70
C ARG A 45 56.02 -3.08 -51.19
N SER A 46 55.85 -4.34 -51.61
CA SER A 46 56.96 -5.17 -52.09
C SER A 46 57.58 -4.61 -53.37
N LEU A 47 56.74 -4.04 -54.24
CA LEU A 47 57.13 -3.43 -55.50
C LEU A 47 57.87 -2.10 -55.27
N GLY A 48 57.40 -1.29 -54.32
CA GLY A 48 58.07 -0.05 -53.94
C GLY A 48 59.41 -0.27 -53.26
N MET A 49 59.55 -1.32 -52.44
CA MET A 49 60.85 -1.74 -51.90
C MET A 49 61.82 -2.17 -53.01
N LEU A 50 61.35 -2.98 -53.96
CA LEU A 50 62.16 -3.41 -55.11
C LEU A 50 62.64 -2.21 -55.93
N ASP A 51 61.77 -1.26 -56.24
CA ASP A 51 62.14 -0.03 -56.97
C ASP A 51 63.10 0.85 -56.18
N THR A 52 62.93 0.95 -54.86
CA THR A 52 63.87 1.68 -53.99
C THR A 52 65.24 1.03 -54.00
N THR A 53 65.32 -0.30 -53.86
CA THR A 53 66.59 -1.03 -53.86
C THR A 53 67.28 -0.96 -55.23
N VAL A 54 66.55 -1.19 -56.32
CA VAL A 54 67.10 -1.14 -57.67
C VAL A 54 67.49 0.29 -58.07
N GLY A 55 66.70 1.29 -57.68
CA GLY A 55 67.01 2.71 -57.89
C GLY A 55 68.29 3.13 -57.18
N ASN A 56 68.53 2.65 -55.96
CA ASN A 56 69.79 2.89 -55.24
C ASN A 56 70.99 2.19 -55.89
N VAL A 57 70.82 0.98 -56.44
CA VAL A 57 71.89 0.24 -57.13
C VAL A 57 72.23 0.84 -58.50
N LEU A 58 71.24 1.41 -59.20
CA LEU A 58 71.39 2.02 -60.53
C LEU A 58 71.60 3.54 -60.50
N ASP A 59 71.71 4.15 -59.31
CA ASP A 59 71.79 5.61 -59.11
C ASP A 59 70.67 6.38 -59.84
N ASP A 60 69.44 5.85 -59.81
CA ASP A 60 68.25 6.44 -60.42
C ASP A 60 67.32 7.09 -59.37
N PRO A 61 67.47 8.39 -59.08
CA PRO A 61 66.73 9.05 -58.00
C PRO A 61 65.22 9.05 -58.22
N LYS A 62 64.75 9.04 -59.47
CA LYS A 62 63.31 8.98 -59.79
C LYS A 62 62.68 7.63 -59.41
N LEU A 63 63.45 6.55 -59.51
CA LEU A 63 63.00 5.21 -59.16
C LEU A 63 62.96 5.03 -57.64
N VAL A 64 63.94 5.61 -56.94
CA VAL A 64 63.97 5.70 -55.47
C VAL A 64 62.75 6.48 -54.95
N GLU A 65 62.50 7.69 -55.46
CA GLU A 65 61.38 8.54 -55.03
C GLU A 65 60.02 7.88 -55.25
N ARG A 66 59.84 7.20 -56.39
CA ARG A 66 58.60 6.46 -56.68
C ARG A 66 58.44 5.25 -55.75
N GLY A 67 59.52 4.51 -55.50
CA GLY A 67 59.50 3.34 -54.64
C GLY A 67 59.17 3.70 -53.18
N THR A 68 59.78 4.75 -52.65
CA THR A 68 59.51 5.25 -51.30
C THR A 68 58.08 5.76 -51.17
N ALA A 69 57.59 6.55 -52.13
CA ALA A 69 56.21 7.04 -52.13
C ALA A 69 55.17 5.91 -52.16
N LEU A 70 55.44 4.82 -52.89
CA LEU A 70 54.54 3.66 -52.97
C LEU A 70 54.51 2.86 -51.65
N VAL A 71 55.66 2.70 -50.99
CA VAL A 71 55.75 2.06 -49.67
C VAL A 71 55.01 2.89 -48.61
N GLU A 72 55.24 4.21 -48.55
CA GLU A 72 54.60 5.10 -47.59
C GLU A 72 53.07 5.13 -47.76
N ARG A 73 52.59 5.20 -49.01
CA ARG A 73 51.16 5.16 -49.32
C ARG A 73 50.53 3.84 -48.88
N SER A 74 51.18 2.72 -49.17
CA SER A 74 50.66 1.39 -48.81
C SER A 74 50.58 1.21 -47.29
N ASP A 75 51.58 1.68 -46.56
CA ASP A 75 51.61 1.62 -45.09
C ASP A 75 50.59 2.58 -44.44
N ALA A 76 50.34 3.75 -45.04
CA ALA A 76 49.30 4.67 -44.60
C ALA A 76 47.90 4.07 -44.81
N LEU A 77 47.61 3.52 -45.99
CA LEU A 77 46.33 2.88 -46.30
C LEU A 77 46.09 1.63 -45.46
N GLY A 78 47.13 0.80 -45.23
CA GLY A 78 47.01 -0.38 -44.37
C GLY A 78 46.68 -0.02 -42.92
N ARG A 79 47.28 1.06 -42.39
CA ARG A 79 46.94 1.56 -41.05
C ARG A 79 45.53 2.14 -40.99
N ALA A 80 45.11 2.90 -42.01
CA ALA A 80 43.76 3.45 -42.08
C ALA A 80 42.70 2.32 -42.08
N ALA A 81 42.84 1.32 -42.95
CA ALA A 81 41.93 0.18 -43.01
C ALA A 81 41.87 -0.59 -41.67
N GLN A 82 43.00 -0.76 -40.99
CA GLN A 82 43.03 -1.39 -39.66
C GLN A 82 42.29 -0.57 -38.60
N LEU A 83 42.44 0.76 -38.63
CA LEU A 83 41.75 1.66 -37.70
C LEU A 83 40.24 1.68 -37.96
N ASP A 84 39.83 1.71 -39.23
CA ASP A 84 38.41 1.67 -39.62
C ASP A 84 37.76 0.34 -39.20
N ALA A 85 38.42 -0.79 -39.44
CA ALA A 85 37.94 -2.09 -38.96
C ALA A 85 37.79 -2.12 -37.43
N LYS A 86 38.74 -1.55 -36.68
CA LYS A 86 38.65 -1.43 -35.21
C LYS A 86 37.54 -0.48 -34.78
N ALA A 87 37.31 0.62 -35.51
CA ALA A 87 36.27 1.59 -35.21
C ALA A 87 34.88 0.97 -35.42
N VAL A 88 34.66 0.23 -36.51
CA VAL A 88 33.43 -0.51 -36.78
C VAL A 88 33.18 -1.54 -35.68
N ALA A 89 34.17 -2.38 -35.35
CA ALA A 89 34.01 -3.39 -34.29
C ALA A 89 33.69 -2.76 -32.93
N ARG A 90 34.35 -1.64 -32.58
CA ARG A 90 34.05 -0.90 -31.34
C ARG A 90 32.65 -0.30 -31.33
N LYS A 91 32.20 0.23 -32.47
CA LYS A 91 30.85 0.79 -32.61
C LYS A 91 29.80 -0.31 -32.45
N GLU A 92 29.94 -1.44 -33.13
CA GLU A 92 29.03 -2.58 -33.00
C GLU A 92 28.97 -3.10 -31.56
N GLN A 93 30.12 -3.21 -30.88
CA GLN A 93 30.16 -3.61 -29.48
C GLN A 93 29.47 -2.57 -28.56
N ALA A 94 29.68 -1.28 -28.81
CA ALA A 94 29.04 -0.22 -28.04
C ALA A 94 27.52 -0.20 -28.25
N ASP A 95 27.06 -0.36 -29.49
CA ASP A 95 25.65 -0.42 -29.83
C ASP A 95 24.98 -1.65 -29.19
N ALA A 96 25.65 -2.80 -29.18
CA ALA A 96 25.16 -4.00 -28.51
C ALA A 96 25.06 -3.81 -26.98
N LYS A 97 26.07 -3.20 -26.35
CA LYS A 97 26.05 -2.87 -24.92
C LYS A 97 24.96 -1.87 -24.58
N LEU A 98 24.79 -0.83 -25.39
CA LEU A 98 23.76 0.19 -25.19
C LEU A 98 22.36 -0.44 -25.31
N LYS A 99 22.15 -1.32 -26.29
CA LYS A 99 20.89 -2.04 -26.44
C LYS A 99 20.61 -2.94 -25.23
N GLY A 100 21.60 -3.72 -24.80
CA GLY A 100 21.47 -4.56 -23.60
C GLY A 100 21.12 -3.75 -22.35
N ALA A 101 21.86 -2.67 -22.08
CA ALA A 101 21.59 -1.79 -20.93
C ALA A 101 20.21 -1.12 -21.00
N ARG A 102 19.74 -0.77 -22.21
CA ARG A 102 18.40 -0.21 -22.40
C ARG A 102 17.32 -1.24 -22.14
N ASP A 103 17.49 -2.46 -22.65
CA ASP A 103 16.51 -3.54 -22.47
C ASP A 103 16.43 -3.94 -20.98
N GLU A 104 17.56 -4.01 -20.28
CA GLU A 104 17.65 -4.22 -18.83
C GLU A 104 16.94 -3.10 -18.05
N ALA A 105 17.23 -1.83 -18.35
CA ALA A 105 16.57 -0.71 -17.70
C ALA A 105 15.05 -0.66 -17.94
N ILE A 106 14.58 -1.13 -19.10
CA ILE A 106 13.15 -1.27 -19.39
C ILE A 106 12.55 -2.40 -18.56
N ALA A 107 13.22 -3.55 -18.47
CA ALA A 107 12.77 -4.68 -17.66
C ALA A 107 12.68 -4.31 -16.17
N ASP A 108 13.73 -3.70 -15.62
CA ASP A 108 13.77 -3.23 -14.23
C ASP A 108 12.64 -2.25 -13.93
N ARG A 109 12.39 -1.31 -14.85
CA ARG A 109 11.29 -0.35 -14.70
C ARG A 109 9.93 -1.05 -14.71
N GLN A 110 9.73 -2.02 -15.59
CA GLN A 110 8.47 -2.77 -15.65
C GLN A 110 8.25 -3.60 -14.39
N GLU A 111 9.29 -4.27 -13.90
CA GLU A 111 9.24 -5.04 -12.65
C GLU A 111 8.94 -4.13 -11.45
N ALA A 112 9.64 -3.00 -11.32
CA ALA A 112 9.39 -2.04 -10.26
C ALA A 112 7.96 -1.47 -10.31
N GLN A 113 7.44 -1.20 -11.51
CA GLN A 113 6.06 -0.75 -11.69
C GLN A 113 5.05 -1.85 -11.32
N ALA A 114 5.31 -3.10 -11.70
CA ALA A 114 4.45 -4.23 -11.36
C ALA A 114 4.43 -4.47 -9.83
N ALA A 115 5.60 -4.45 -9.18
CA ALA A 115 5.73 -4.57 -7.74
C ALA A 115 5.00 -3.43 -7.01
N THR A 116 5.21 -2.18 -7.44
CA THR A 116 4.50 -1.02 -6.89
C THR A 116 2.98 -1.16 -7.03
N GLN A 117 2.49 -1.63 -8.17
CA GLN A 117 1.07 -1.82 -8.41
C GLN A 117 0.48 -2.94 -7.54
N GLN A 118 1.24 -4.01 -7.31
CA GLN A 118 0.87 -5.08 -6.38
C GLN A 118 0.79 -4.57 -4.95
N GLU A 119 1.82 -3.86 -4.47
CA GLU A 119 1.84 -3.26 -3.13
C GLU A 119 0.66 -2.29 -2.90
N ILE A 120 0.36 -1.44 -3.89
CA ILE A 120 -0.80 -0.54 -3.81
C ILE A 120 -2.11 -1.33 -3.72
N THR A 121 -2.23 -2.42 -4.46
CA THR A 121 -3.44 -3.27 -4.46
C THR A 121 -3.59 -4.00 -3.13
N GLU A 122 -2.51 -4.58 -2.60
CA GLU A 122 -2.48 -5.22 -1.30
C GLU A 122 -2.79 -4.24 -0.17
N ALA A 123 -2.19 -3.05 -0.18
CA ALA A 123 -2.45 -1.99 0.80
C ALA A 123 -3.93 -1.56 0.78
N ARG A 124 -4.53 -1.42 -0.41
CA ARG A 124 -5.97 -1.12 -0.55
C ARG A 124 -6.85 -2.24 -0.01
N ASN A 125 -6.54 -3.49 -0.33
CA ASN A 125 -7.29 -4.64 0.16
C ASN A 125 -7.20 -4.76 1.67
N ALA A 126 -6.02 -4.57 2.25
CA ALA A 126 -5.81 -4.57 3.69
C ALA A 126 -6.56 -3.42 4.38
N ALA A 127 -6.56 -2.22 3.79
CA ALA A 127 -7.31 -1.08 4.32
C ALA A 127 -8.83 -1.33 4.30
N GLU A 128 -9.36 -1.88 3.20
CA GLU A 128 -10.77 -2.26 3.09
C GLU A 128 -11.16 -3.35 4.08
N GLN A 129 -10.31 -4.37 4.27
CA GLN A 129 -10.53 -5.41 5.26
C GLN A 129 -10.58 -4.83 6.68
N ARG A 130 -9.61 -3.99 7.07
CA ARG A 130 -9.63 -3.33 8.38
C ARG A 130 -10.86 -2.46 8.58
N LYS A 131 -11.31 -1.76 7.54
CA LYS A 131 -12.54 -0.96 7.60
C LYS A 131 -13.78 -1.83 7.85
N ARG A 132 -13.88 -2.99 7.19
CA ARG A 132 -14.97 -3.96 7.41
C ARG A 132 -14.92 -4.54 8.82
N GLU A 133 -13.75 -4.96 9.28
CA GLU A 133 -13.55 -5.49 10.64
C GLU A 133 -13.89 -4.45 11.70
N ALA A 134 -13.45 -3.19 11.53
CA ALA A 134 -13.78 -2.10 12.44
C ALA A 134 -15.30 -1.82 12.46
N ALA A 135 -15.96 -1.81 11.31
CA ALA A 135 -17.41 -1.63 11.22
C ALA A 135 -18.17 -2.78 11.90
N GLN A 136 -17.76 -4.03 11.67
CA GLN A 136 -18.36 -5.21 12.33
C GLN A 136 -18.13 -5.19 13.84
N SER A 137 -16.92 -4.87 14.29
CA SER A 137 -16.60 -4.76 15.71
C SER A 137 -17.41 -3.65 16.39
N ALA A 138 -17.51 -2.47 15.77
CA ALA A 138 -18.34 -1.38 16.26
C ALA A 138 -19.82 -1.79 16.35
N GLN A 139 -20.36 -2.46 15.32
CA GLN A 139 -21.73 -2.96 15.34
C GLN A 139 -21.97 -4.00 16.44
N GLN A 140 -21.05 -4.93 16.65
CA GLN A 140 -21.12 -5.93 17.72
C GLN A 140 -21.09 -5.25 19.10
N GLN A 141 -20.20 -4.29 19.31
CA GLN A 141 -20.11 -3.53 20.55
C GLN A 141 -21.38 -2.72 20.81
N SER A 142 -21.92 -2.03 19.79
CA SER A 142 -23.18 -1.31 19.91
C SER A 142 -24.35 -2.24 20.23
N ALA A 143 -24.43 -3.41 19.58
CA ALA A 143 -25.46 -4.40 19.86
C ALA A 143 -25.34 -4.96 21.28
N ALA A 144 -24.13 -5.24 21.75
CA ALA A 144 -23.87 -5.68 23.12
C ALA A 144 -24.21 -4.60 24.15
N ALA A 145 -23.86 -3.34 23.88
CA ALA A 145 -24.21 -2.21 24.74
C ALA A 145 -25.73 -2.03 24.83
N LYS A 146 -26.44 -2.13 23.69
CA LYS A 146 -27.91 -2.07 23.66
C LYS A 146 -28.54 -3.18 24.50
N ARG A 147 -28.10 -4.43 24.33
CA ARG A 147 -28.59 -5.57 25.15
C ARG A 147 -28.38 -5.33 26.65
N ARG A 148 -27.21 -4.84 27.05
CA ARG A 148 -26.93 -4.51 28.46
C ARG A 148 -27.83 -3.39 28.99
N ALA A 149 -28.10 -2.37 28.18
CA ALA A 149 -29.01 -1.30 28.54
C ALA A 149 -30.46 -1.81 28.69
N ASP A 150 -30.92 -2.64 27.76
CA ASP A 150 -32.25 -3.27 27.80
C ASP A 150 -32.39 -4.17 29.04
N GLU A 151 -31.39 -5.00 29.35
CA GLU A 151 -31.35 -5.83 30.56
C GLU A 151 -31.38 -5.01 31.84
N ALA A 152 -30.64 -3.89 31.90
CA ALA A 152 -30.63 -3.00 33.04
C ALA A 152 -32.00 -2.33 33.24
N ALA A 153 -32.62 -1.86 32.15
CA ALA A 153 -33.95 -1.28 32.15
C ALA A 153 -35.01 -2.29 32.62
N GLU A 154 -34.95 -3.54 32.15
CA GLU A 154 -35.84 -4.60 32.62
C GLU A 154 -35.67 -4.88 34.12
N ARG A 155 -34.43 -4.97 34.61
CA ARG A 155 -34.16 -5.16 36.04
C ARG A 155 -34.74 -4.03 36.86
N GLN A 156 -34.54 -2.79 36.42
CA GLN A 156 -35.09 -1.61 37.10
C GLN A 156 -36.62 -1.62 37.10
N LYS A 157 -37.25 -1.97 35.98
CA LYS A 157 -38.71 -2.13 35.89
C LYS A 157 -39.21 -3.17 36.89
N ARG A 158 -38.58 -4.35 36.96
CA ARG A 158 -38.95 -5.41 37.92
C ARG A 158 -38.80 -4.96 39.37
N THR A 159 -37.74 -4.21 39.69
CA THR A 159 -37.54 -3.63 41.04
C THR A 159 -38.61 -2.60 41.39
N VAL A 160 -38.98 -1.73 40.46
CA VAL A 160 -40.05 -0.75 40.68
C VAL A 160 -41.41 -1.44 40.84
N GLU A 161 -41.71 -2.45 40.02
CA GLU A 161 -42.95 -3.22 40.13
C GLU A 161 -43.03 -4.00 41.44
N SER A 162 -41.93 -4.60 41.91
CA SER A 162 -41.90 -5.30 43.20
C SER A 162 -42.08 -4.34 44.37
N ALA A 163 -41.41 -3.18 44.34
CA ALA A 163 -41.57 -2.12 45.34
C ALA A 163 -43.02 -1.60 45.36
N LYS A 164 -43.63 -1.37 44.18
CA LYS A 164 -45.03 -0.96 44.07
C LYS A 164 -45.97 -1.98 44.72
N ARG A 165 -45.82 -3.27 44.40
CA ARG A 165 -46.62 -4.35 45.02
C ARG A 165 -46.45 -4.39 46.54
N GLN A 166 -45.23 -4.16 47.03
CA GLN A 166 -44.96 -4.14 48.47
C GLN A 166 -45.65 -2.95 49.16
N VAL A 167 -45.63 -1.77 48.53
CA VAL A 167 -46.37 -0.59 49.03
C VAL A 167 -47.86 -0.86 49.02
N GLU A 168 -48.43 -1.36 47.91
CA GLU A 168 -49.87 -1.71 47.83
C GLU A 168 -50.29 -2.68 48.93
N THR A 169 -49.48 -3.73 49.17
CA THR A 169 -49.74 -4.70 50.24
C THR A 169 -49.71 -4.05 51.63
N ARG A 170 -48.73 -3.18 51.89
CA ARG A 170 -48.61 -2.46 53.17
C ARG A 170 -49.77 -1.49 53.38
N THR A 171 -50.16 -0.75 52.34
CA THR A 171 -51.31 0.16 52.39
C THR A 171 -52.60 -0.60 52.67
N GLN A 172 -52.87 -1.70 51.96
CA GLN A 172 -54.06 -2.53 52.22
C GLN A 172 -54.07 -3.11 53.63
N ALA A 173 -52.91 -3.53 54.16
CA ALA A 173 -52.81 -4.00 55.53
C ALA A 173 -53.09 -2.89 56.55
N ALA A 174 -52.54 -1.68 56.32
CA ALA A 174 -52.77 -0.52 57.17
C ALA A 174 -54.25 -0.07 57.12
N GLU A 175 -54.86 -0.03 55.94
CA GLU A 175 -56.29 0.25 55.77
C GLU A 175 -57.15 -0.75 56.54
N LYS A 176 -56.91 -2.06 56.37
CA LYS A 176 -57.64 -3.10 57.11
C LYS A 176 -57.47 -2.95 58.63
N ALA A 177 -56.26 -2.64 59.10
CA ALA A 177 -56.01 -2.41 60.53
C ALA A 177 -56.77 -1.17 61.04
N ALA A 178 -56.76 -0.07 60.28
CA ALA A 178 -57.49 1.14 60.60
C ALA A 178 -59.01 0.90 60.61
N SER A 179 -59.56 0.18 59.63
CA SER A 179 -60.98 -0.20 59.60
C SER A 179 -61.38 -1.06 60.80
N LYS A 180 -60.54 -2.04 61.19
CA LYS A 180 -60.80 -2.85 62.40
C LYS A 180 -60.78 -2.00 63.68
N ALA A 181 -59.81 -1.10 63.81
CA ALA A 181 -59.74 -0.20 64.96
C ALA A 181 -60.93 0.77 65.01
N ALA A 182 -61.41 1.24 63.85
CA ALA A 182 -62.61 2.08 63.77
C ALA A 182 -63.86 1.29 64.16
N ALA A 183 -64.02 0.05 63.68
CA ALA A 183 -65.14 -0.82 64.07
C ALA A 183 -65.16 -1.07 65.58
N ALA A 184 -64.02 -1.42 66.19
CA ALA A 184 -63.93 -1.62 67.63
C ALA A 184 -64.31 -0.37 68.45
N LYS A 185 -64.00 0.84 67.95
CA LYS A 185 -64.42 2.09 68.60
C LYS A 185 -65.93 2.34 68.47
N ILE A 186 -66.55 1.90 67.37
CA ILE A 186 -68.01 1.97 67.20
C ILE A 186 -68.66 1.01 68.20
N ASP A 187 -68.19 -0.24 68.26
CA ASP A 187 -68.70 -1.23 69.22
C ASP A 187 -68.59 -0.71 70.68
N GLU A 188 -67.43 -0.18 71.08
CA GLU A 188 -67.24 0.41 72.41
C GLU A 188 -68.17 1.62 72.67
N ALA A 189 -68.48 2.41 71.64
CA ALA A 189 -69.40 3.53 71.75
C ALA A 189 -70.85 3.05 71.89
N GLU A 190 -71.25 2.00 71.18
CA GLU A 190 -72.57 1.36 71.30
C GLU A 190 -72.76 0.76 72.69
N ASP A 191 -71.76 0.05 73.23
CA ASP A 191 -71.78 -0.49 74.60
C ASP A 191 -71.98 0.64 75.62
N LYS A 192 -71.22 1.74 75.52
CA LYS A 192 -71.37 2.90 76.41
C LYS A 192 -72.74 3.57 76.30
N LEU A 193 -73.34 3.61 75.10
CA LEU A 193 -74.70 4.11 74.91
C LEU A 193 -75.72 3.19 75.59
N GLY A 194 -75.52 1.87 75.52
CA GLY A 194 -76.31 0.87 76.25
C GLY A 194 -76.25 1.08 77.76
N ASP A 195 -75.03 1.13 78.34
CA ASP A 195 -74.81 1.40 79.76
C ASP A 195 -75.46 2.71 80.22
N ALA A 196 -75.36 3.76 79.39
CA ALA A 196 -75.97 5.06 79.68
C ALA A 196 -77.50 4.99 79.67
N ALA A 197 -78.09 4.22 78.75
CA ALA A 197 -79.54 4.01 78.69
C ALA A 197 -80.05 3.22 79.91
N GLU A 198 -79.30 2.20 80.35
CA GLU A 198 -79.63 1.41 81.54
C GLU A 198 -79.58 2.28 82.80
N LYS A 199 -78.50 3.05 82.99
CA LYS A 199 -78.39 4.02 84.10
C LYS A 199 -79.51 5.06 84.10
N ARG A 200 -79.93 5.54 82.92
CA ARG A 200 -81.10 6.43 82.80
C ARG A 200 -82.37 5.73 83.26
N SER A 201 -82.60 4.49 82.83
CA SER A 201 -83.77 3.71 83.26
C SER A 201 -83.76 3.45 84.78
N GLU A 202 -82.62 3.13 85.37
CA GLU A 202 -82.49 3.01 86.83
C GLU A 202 -82.78 4.33 87.55
N ALA A 203 -82.23 5.45 87.06
CA ALA A 203 -82.50 6.77 87.62
C ALA A 203 -84.00 7.12 87.53
N ASP A 204 -84.65 6.82 86.40
CA ASP A 204 -86.09 7.01 86.22
C ASP A 204 -86.89 6.15 87.20
N ARG A 205 -86.49 4.89 87.44
CA ARG A 205 -87.12 4.01 88.46
C ARG A 205 -86.95 4.56 89.86
N VAL A 206 -85.74 5.01 90.24
CA VAL A 206 -85.48 5.62 91.54
C VAL A 206 -86.30 6.89 91.71
N ALA A 207 -86.41 7.73 90.68
CA ALA A 207 -87.25 8.92 90.68
C ALA A 207 -88.73 8.57 90.87
N GLN A 208 -89.22 7.51 90.22
CA GLN A 208 -90.59 7.01 90.43
C GLN A 208 -90.80 6.51 91.87
N LEU A 209 -89.86 5.75 92.42
CA LEU A 209 -89.92 5.27 93.81
C LEU A 209 -89.91 6.43 94.81
N ALA A 210 -89.03 7.41 94.62
CA ALA A 210 -88.97 8.61 95.46
C ALA A 210 -90.27 9.45 95.34
N ALA A 211 -90.84 9.56 94.15
CA ALA A 211 -92.13 10.21 93.95
C ALA A 211 -93.28 9.45 94.63
N ALA A 212 -93.25 8.12 94.61
CA ALA A 212 -94.22 7.27 95.31
C ALA A 212 -94.09 7.39 96.84
N GLU A 213 -92.88 7.32 97.41
CA GLU A 213 -92.63 7.51 98.84
C GLU A 213 -93.04 8.92 99.30
N LYS A 214 -92.78 9.95 98.47
CA LYS A 214 -93.23 11.32 98.75
C LYS A 214 -94.75 11.42 98.80
N ARG A 215 -95.48 10.73 97.90
CA ARG A 215 -96.95 10.65 97.95
C ARG A 215 -97.42 9.92 99.22
N GLN A 216 -96.81 8.80 99.56
CA GLN A 216 -97.13 8.04 100.77
C GLN A 216 -96.92 8.87 102.06
N ARG A 217 -95.82 9.63 102.15
CA ARG A 217 -95.59 10.57 103.27
C ARG A 217 -96.57 11.76 103.29
N GLN A 218 -97.09 12.17 102.14
CA GLN A 218 -98.14 13.19 102.07
C GLN A 218 -99.50 12.63 102.50
N GLU A 219 -99.79 11.37 102.18
CA GLU A 219 -100.99 10.65 102.62
C GLU A 219 -100.96 10.33 104.13
N GLU A 220 -99.80 9.97 104.70
CA GLU A 220 -99.63 9.80 106.14
C GLU A 220 -99.81 11.13 106.91
N ARG A 221 -99.28 12.24 106.40
CA ARG A 221 -99.46 13.58 106.99
C ARG A 221 -100.87 14.17 106.83
N ALA A 222 -101.68 13.60 105.94
CA ALA A 222 -103.08 14.02 105.74
C ALA A 222 -104.05 13.21 106.63
N ASN A 223 -103.55 12.19 107.35
CA ASN A 223 -104.32 11.30 108.22
C ASN A 223 -103.93 11.43 109.71
N ASP A 224 -103.11 12.43 110.06
CA ASP A 224 -102.86 12.95 111.43
C ASP A 224 -103.57 14.29 111.60
#